data_AF-A0A7V3CEW5-F1
#
_entry.id   AF-A0A7V3CEW5-F1
#
_cell.length_a   1.000
_cell.length_b   1.000
_cell.length_c   1.000
_cell.angle_alpha   90.00
_cell.angle_beta   90.00
_cell.angle_gamma   90.00
#
_symmetry.space_group_name_H-M   'P 1'
#
loop_
_entity.id
_entity.type
_entity.pdbx_description
1 polymer ?
#
loop_
_entity_poly.entity_id
_entity_poly.type
_entity_poly.pdbx_seq_one_letter_code
_entity_poly.pdbx_strand_id
1 'polypeptide(L)'
;MIEIDPISLLVTADTDLSVATLEDKVAAEGYTLNYFALPDNRALLAEALSRRLPNLYAAAFGGIEDLCLQLKLAQAGGALYANVKTPRSAAGPGLKKMAIGSGEWLGLPIQATLRIFPKPAHRECRAYAFAQERDLEAFEKSLLKLRWPLPLRARLASEEAMQVLEGMSLLDRAAAFSWWGPESWMRSYGEALEDLALGKQGRALGFKSGRDETDLDALLRRAAIAQAEERSERRLQELPESHRALASFLKEGA
;
A
#
# COMPACT_ATOMS: atom_id res chain seq x y z
N MET A 1 -6.41 8.94 -21.21
CA MET A 1 -6.91 7.69 -21.86
C MET A 1 -6.48 6.47 -21.06
N ILE A 2 -7.19 5.34 -21.14
CA ILE A 2 -6.69 4.03 -20.65
C ILE A 2 -6.88 2.94 -21.70
N GLU A 3 -6.00 1.94 -21.68
CA GLU A 3 -6.06 0.72 -22.51
C GLU A 3 -5.73 -0.47 -21.61
N ILE A 4 -6.62 -1.47 -21.58
CA ILE A 4 -6.46 -2.67 -20.74
C ILE A 4 -6.10 -3.86 -21.64
N ASP A 5 -5.02 -4.54 -21.27
CA ASP A 5 -4.64 -5.85 -21.79
C ASP A 5 -5.01 -6.91 -20.74
N PRO A 6 -6.16 -7.60 -20.90
CA PRO A 6 -6.64 -8.59 -19.94
C PRO A 6 -5.82 -9.88 -19.97
N ILE A 7 -5.07 -10.15 -21.05
CA ILE A 7 -4.24 -11.35 -21.17
C ILE A 7 -2.97 -11.17 -20.33
N SER A 8 -2.31 -10.03 -20.47
CA SER A 8 -1.08 -9.72 -19.73
C SER A 8 -1.35 -9.14 -18.34
N LEU A 9 -2.61 -8.83 -18.02
CA LEU A 9 -3.04 -8.11 -16.82
C LEU A 9 -2.32 -6.78 -16.67
N LEU A 10 -2.41 -5.94 -17.71
CA LEU A 10 -1.79 -4.61 -17.74
C LEU A 10 -2.83 -3.54 -18.08
N VAL A 11 -2.63 -2.34 -17.54
CA VAL A 11 -3.29 -1.12 -17.99
C VAL A 11 -2.25 -0.12 -18.45
N THR A 12 -2.40 0.40 -19.67
CA THR A 12 -1.65 1.56 -20.15
C THR A 12 -2.53 2.79 -19.95
N ALA A 13 -2.02 3.81 -19.26
CA ALA A 13 -2.76 5.01 -18.91
C ALA A 13 -1.90 6.26 -19.09
N ASP A 14 -2.56 7.34 -19.51
CA ASP A 14 -1.96 8.67 -19.44
C ASP A 14 -1.81 9.09 -17.97
N THR A 15 -0.74 9.81 -17.68
CA THR A 15 -0.33 10.13 -16.30
C THR A 15 -1.02 11.39 -15.74
N ASP A 16 -1.90 12.01 -16.52
CA ASP A 16 -2.76 13.13 -16.16
C ASP A 16 -3.99 12.70 -15.35
N LEU A 17 -4.26 11.39 -15.26
CA LEU A 17 -5.27 10.83 -14.38
C LEU A 17 -4.77 10.78 -12.93
N SER A 18 -5.65 11.03 -11.96
CA SER A 18 -5.38 10.67 -10.57
C SER A 18 -5.36 9.16 -10.39
N VAL A 19 -4.62 8.67 -9.39
CA VAL A 19 -4.58 7.24 -9.06
C VAL A 19 -5.98 6.72 -8.72
N ALA A 20 -6.78 7.47 -7.95
CA ALA A 20 -8.19 7.15 -7.71
C ALA A 20 -9.00 7.04 -9.01
N THR A 21 -8.86 7.98 -9.94
CA THR A 21 -9.60 7.94 -11.22
C THR A 21 -9.18 6.73 -12.06
N LEU A 22 -7.89 6.38 -12.06
CA LEU A 22 -7.41 5.19 -12.75
C LEU A 22 -7.95 3.90 -12.10
N GLU A 23 -7.98 3.83 -10.77
CA GLU A 23 -8.58 2.72 -10.01
C GLU A 23 -10.05 2.54 -10.38
N ASP A 24 -10.85 3.61 -10.40
CA ASP A 24 -12.27 3.55 -10.76
C ASP A 24 -12.48 3.04 -12.20
N LYS A 25 -11.63 3.49 -13.13
CA LYS A 25 -11.69 3.07 -14.53
C LYS A 25 -11.35 1.60 -14.72
N VAL A 26 -10.33 1.07 -14.03
CA VAL A 26 -10.02 -0.37 -14.10
C VAL A 26 -11.03 -1.22 -13.33
N ALA A 27 -11.62 -0.67 -12.26
CA ALA A 27 -12.66 -1.32 -11.48
C ALA A 27 -13.96 -1.51 -12.28
N ALA A 28 -14.30 -0.56 -13.16
CA ALA A 28 -15.42 -0.71 -14.10
C ALA A 28 -15.24 -1.92 -15.04
N GLU A 29 -14.00 -2.31 -15.31
CA GLU A 29 -13.64 -3.45 -16.17
C GLU A 29 -13.35 -4.73 -15.37
N GLY A 30 -13.63 -4.75 -14.07
CA GLY A 30 -13.46 -5.93 -13.21
C GLY A 30 -12.04 -6.14 -12.67
N TYR A 31 -11.20 -5.10 -12.67
CA TYR A 31 -9.82 -5.15 -12.16
C TYR A 31 -9.59 -4.17 -10.99
N THR A 32 -8.40 -4.18 -10.42
CA THR A 32 -7.90 -3.22 -9.43
C THR A 32 -6.41 -3.01 -9.65
N LEU A 33 -5.90 -1.81 -9.35
CA LEU A 33 -4.46 -1.55 -9.36
C LEU A 33 -3.77 -2.21 -8.16
N ASN A 34 -4.50 -2.40 -7.05
CA ASN A 34 -3.93 -2.62 -5.71
C ASN A 34 -2.78 -1.64 -5.38
N TYR A 35 -2.89 -0.42 -5.91
CA TYR A 35 -2.00 0.70 -5.64
C TYR A 35 -2.81 1.84 -5.07
N PHE A 36 -2.65 2.09 -3.78
CA PHE A 36 -3.23 3.24 -3.11
C PHE A 36 -2.10 4.20 -2.75
N ALA A 37 -2.02 5.31 -3.48
CA ALA A 37 -1.01 6.34 -3.24
C ALA A 37 -1.35 7.08 -1.94
N LEU A 38 -0.43 7.08 -0.98
CA LEU A 38 -0.62 7.85 0.24
C LEU A 38 -0.60 9.36 -0.01
N PRO A 39 -1.34 10.16 0.80
CA PRO A 39 -2.17 9.72 1.93
C PRO A 39 -3.63 9.38 1.56
N ASP A 40 -4.14 9.89 0.44
CA ASP A 40 -5.58 9.88 0.14
C ASP A 40 -5.94 9.34 -1.26
N ASN A 41 -4.96 8.83 -2.00
CA ASN A 41 -5.07 8.29 -3.35
C ASN A 41 -5.46 9.32 -4.43
N ARG A 42 -5.40 10.62 -4.15
CA ARG A 42 -5.84 11.68 -5.07
C ARG A 42 -4.71 12.23 -5.95
N ALA A 43 -3.46 11.89 -5.66
CA ALA A 43 -2.31 12.30 -6.46
C ALA A 43 -2.47 11.89 -7.93
N LEU A 44 -1.92 12.71 -8.83
CA LEU A 44 -1.77 12.34 -10.24
C LEU A 44 -0.85 11.13 -10.37
N LEU A 45 -1.09 10.30 -11.38
CA LEU A 45 -0.19 9.19 -11.67
C LEU A 45 1.22 9.69 -12.01
N ALA A 46 1.33 10.86 -12.68
CA ALA A 46 2.60 11.54 -12.90
C ALA A 46 3.33 11.79 -11.57
N GLU A 47 2.66 12.42 -10.60
CA GLU A 47 3.24 12.70 -9.28
C GLU A 47 3.64 11.41 -8.55
N ALA A 48 2.77 10.40 -8.59
CA ALA A 48 3.04 9.10 -7.98
C ALA A 48 4.32 8.45 -8.53
N LEU A 49 4.56 8.56 -9.83
CA LEU A 49 5.78 8.07 -10.49
C LEU A 49 6.99 8.97 -10.21
N SER A 50 6.84 10.28 -10.32
CA SER A 50 7.92 11.26 -10.13
C SER A 50 8.48 11.25 -8.72
N ARG A 51 7.61 11.10 -7.71
CA ARG A 51 7.96 11.14 -6.28
C ARG A 51 8.05 9.75 -5.65
N ARG A 52 7.74 8.69 -6.41
CA ARG A 52 7.67 7.30 -5.92
C ARG A 52 6.80 7.22 -4.65
N LEU A 53 5.55 7.65 -4.77
CA LEU A 53 4.64 7.68 -3.62
C LEU A 53 4.46 6.25 -3.05
N PRO A 54 4.37 6.10 -1.71
CA PRO A 54 4.19 4.79 -1.12
C PRO A 54 2.83 4.19 -1.46
N ASN A 55 2.81 2.87 -1.65
CA ASN A 55 1.58 2.10 -1.76
C ASN A 55 1.13 1.63 -0.37
N LEU A 56 -0.11 1.91 0.02
CA LEU A 56 -0.70 1.37 1.24
C LEU A 56 -0.71 -0.16 1.26
N TYR A 57 -0.83 -0.81 0.09
CA TYR A 57 -0.88 -2.25 -0.07
C TYR A 57 0.46 -2.89 -0.48
N ALA A 58 1.57 -2.18 -0.28
CA ALA A 58 2.90 -2.58 -0.73
C ALA A 58 3.35 -3.95 -0.19
N ALA A 59 2.86 -4.37 0.97
CA ALA A 59 3.23 -5.64 1.58
C ALA A 59 2.86 -6.86 0.70
N ALA A 60 1.77 -6.76 -0.06
CA ALA A 60 1.35 -7.81 -1.00
C ALA A 60 1.66 -7.48 -2.46
N PHE A 61 1.61 -6.20 -2.84
CA PHE A 61 1.64 -5.79 -4.26
C PHE A 61 2.86 -4.98 -4.67
N GLY A 62 3.71 -4.59 -3.72
CA GLY A 62 4.90 -3.77 -3.98
C GLY A 62 4.61 -2.28 -4.20
N GLY A 63 5.67 -1.52 -4.49
CA GLY A 63 5.59 -0.09 -4.78
C GLY A 63 5.21 0.17 -6.24
N ILE A 64 5.06 1.45 -6.60
CA ILE A 64 4.74 1.83 -7.98
C ILE A 64 5.82 1.38 -8.98
N GLU A 65 7.08 1.29 -8.55
CA GLU A 65 8.20 0.79 -9.35
C GLU A 65 8.12 -0.71 -9.70
N ASP A 66 7.43 -1.48 -8.86
CA ASP A 66 7.19 -2.91 -9.04
C ASP A 66 5.97 -3.15 -9.93
N LEU A 67 4.94 -2.32 -9.77
CA LEU A 67 3.72 -2.36 -10.56
C LEU A 67 3.90 -1.77 -11.96
N CYS A 68 4.74 -0.76 -12.13
CA CYS A 68 5.00 -0.14 -13.43
C CYS A 68 5.87 -1.04 -14.31
N LEU A 69 5.35 -1.48 -15.45
CA LEU A 69 6.07 -2.27 -16.44
C LEU A 69 6.80 -1.38 -17.46
N GLN A 70 6.13 -0.33 -17.92
CA GLN A 70 6.63 0.62 -18.91
C GLN A 70 6.34 2.05 -18.47
N LEU A 71 7.30 2.92 -18.67
CA LEU A 71 7.21 4.35 -18.41
C LEU A 71 7.65 5.09 -19.66
N LYS A 72 6.81 6.02 -20.11
CA LYS A 72 7.09 6.95 -21.20
C LYS A 72 7.29 8.35 -20.60
N LEU A 73 8.40 8.98 -20.97
CA LEU A 73 8.82 10.29 -20.50
C LEU A 73 8.89 11.28 -21.66
N ALA A 74 8.48 12.52 -21.41
CA ALA A 74 8.80 13.67 -22.25
C ALA A 74 9.99 14.43 -21.65
N GLN A 75 11.02 14.68 -22.46
CA GLN A 75 12.21 15.44 -22.04
C GLN A 75 12.11 16.89 -22.49
N ALA A 76 12.82 17.79 -21.81
CA ALA A 76 12.79 19.23 -22.10
C ALA A 76 13.13 19.60 -23.56
N GLY A 77 13.98 18.81 -24.22
CA GLY A 77 14.32 18.98 -25.64
C GLY A 77 13.27 18.45 -26.63
N GLY A 78 12.09 18.03 -26.16
CA GLY A 78 11.03 17.45 -26.99
C GLY A 78 11.21 15.96 -27.32
N ALA A 79 12.32 15.36 -26.90
CA ALA A 79 12.56 13.93 -27.07
C ALA A 79 11.62 13.10 -26.20
N LEU A 80 11.18 11.95 -26.72
CA LEU A 80 10.39 10.96 -25.99
C LEU A 80 11.26 9.75 -25.68
N TYR A 81 11.24 9.33 -24.42
CA TYR A 81 11.85 8.10 -23.98
C TYR A 81 10.76 7.11 -23.56
N ALA A 82 10.92 5.83 -23.90
CA ALA A 82 10.12 4.74 -23.33
C ALA A 82 10.99 3.51 -23.15
N ASN A 83 10.90 2.86 -21.99
CA ASN A 83 11.52 1.55 -21.85
C ASN A 83 10.73 0.48 -22.62
N VAL A 84 11.37 -0.66 -22.89
CA VAL A 84 10.69 -1.82 -23.48
C VAL A 84 9.64 -2.36 -22.51
N LYS A 85 8.43 -2.65 -23.02
CA LYS A 85 7.33 -3.28 -22.27
C LYS A 85 7.62 -4.78 -22.05
N THR A 86 8.48 -5.08 -21.08
CA THR A 86 8.87 -6.45 -20.71
C THR A 86 8.78 -6.64 -19.19
N PRO A 87 8.32 -7.82 -18.70
CA PRO A 87 8.28 -8.12 -17.27
C PRO A 87 9.65 -8.05 -16.58
N ARG A 88 10.72 -8.38 -17.31
CA ARG A 88 12.09 -8.31 -16.80
C ARG A 88 13.04 -8.07 -17.97
N SER A 89 14.06 -7.25 -17.72
CA SER A 89 15.14 -7.00 -18.67
C SER A 89 16.49 -7.19 -17.97
N ALA A 90 17.46 -7.73 -18.71
CA ALA A 90 18.85 -7.85 -18.30
C ALA A 90 19.77 -6.99 -19.21
N ALA A 91 19.23 -5.95 -19.84
CA ALA A 91 19.93 -5.07 -20.79
C ALA A 91 20.73 -3.95 -20.09
N GLY A 92 21.34 -4.23 -18.93
CA GLY A 92 22.05 -3.24 -18.11
C GLY A 92 21.17 -2.56 -17.04
N PRO A 93 21.53 -1.34 -16.60
CA PRO A 93 20.79 -0.62 -15.57
C PRO A 93 19.32 -0.40 -15.94
N GLY A 94 18.42 -0.62 -14.98
CA GLY A 94 16.98 -0.44 -15.17
C GLY A 94 16.59 1.04 -15.23
N LEU A 95 16.66 1.65 -16.42
CA LEU A 95 16.37 3.08 -16.62
C LEU A 95 14.99 3.52 -16.10
N LYS A 96 13.97 2.65 -16.21
CA LYS A 96 12.65 2.88 -15.60
C LYS A 96 12.75 3.14 -14.09
N LYS A 97 13.56 2.34 -13.38
CA LYS A 97 13.75 2.48 -11.93
C LYS A 97 14.58 3.72 -11.56
N MET A 98 15.38 4.24 -12.48
CA MET A 98 16.09 5.51 -12.28
C MET A 98 15.17 6.72 -12.45
N ALA A 99 14.21 6.64 -13.38
CA ALA A 99 13.23 7.70 -13.62
C ALA A 99 12.16 7.79 -12.52
N ILE A 100 11.69 6.66 -12.00
CA ILE A 100 10.72 6.65 -10.90
C ILE A 100 11.39 7.17 -9.62
N GLY A 101 10.83 8.23 -9.05
CA GLY A 101 11.40 8.92 -7.89
C GLY A 101 12.45 9.99 -8.23
N SER A 102 12.68 10.30 -9.51
CA SER A 102 13.66 11.32 -9.91
C SER A 102 13.16 12.76 -9.79
N GLY A 103 11.91 13.00 -9.37
CA GLY A 103 11.31 14.34 -9.35
C GLY A 103 11.33 15.02 -10.73
N GLU A 104 11.03 14.27 -11.80
CA GLU A 104 11.04 14.74 -13.20
C GLU A 104 12.40 15.13 -13.80
N TRP A 105 13.51 14.98 -13.06
CA TRP A 105 14.86 15.32 -13.57
C TRP A 105 15.24 14.58 -14.87
N LEU A 106 14.72 13.37 -15.08
CA LEU A 106 14.96 12.56 -16.28
C LEU A 106 13.88 12.72 -17.37
N GLY A 107 12.87 13.56 -17.11
CA GLY A 107 11.72 13.81 -17.96
C GLY A 107 10.40 13.68 -17.22
N LEU A 108 9.35 14.30 -17.78
CA LEU A 108 7.99 14.24 -17.27
C LEU A 108 7.35 12.90 -17.64
N PRO A 109 6.84 12.10 -16.67
CA PRO A 109 5.98 10.96 -16.97
C PRO A 109 4.74 11.41 -17.73
N ILE A 110 4.53 10.88 -18.93
CA ILE A 110 3.35 11.18 -19.76
C ILE A 110 2.43 9.97 -19.97
N GLN A 111 2.97 8.75 -19.85
CA GLN A 111 2.21 7.52 -19.95
C GLN A 111 2.91 6.42 -19.15
N ALA A 112 2.13 5.56 -18.50
CA ALA A 112 2.65 4.39 -17.83
C ALA A 112 1.81 3.16 -18.14
N THR A 113 2.47 2.00 -18.21
CA THR A 113 1.82 0.69 -18.20
C THR A 113 2.02 0.08 -16.83
N LEU A 114 0.93 -0.12 -16.09
CA LEU A 114 0.91 -0.71 -14.76
C LEU A 114 0.34 -2.13 -14.80
N ARG A 115 0.75 -2.98 -13.86
CA ARG A 115 0.06 -4.23 -13.55
C ARG A 115 -1.31 -3.94 -12.96
N ILE A 116 -2.28 -4.74 -13.37
CA ILE A 116 -3.61 -4.80 -12.75
C ILE A 116 -3.86 -6.21 -12.23
N PHE A 117 -4.84 -6.34 -11.35
CA PHE A 117 -5.24 -7.60 -10.75
C PHE A 117 -6.75 -7.77 -10.90
N PRO A 118 -7.27 -8.99 -11.05
CA PRO A 118 -8.71 -9.22 -10.99
C PRO A 118 -9.29 -8.65 -9.70
N LYS A 119 -10.46 -8.02 -9.78
CA LYS A 119 -11.19 -7.57 -8.61
C LYS A 119 -11.47 -8.79 -7.72
N PRO A 120 -11.12 -8.76 -6.43
CA PRO A 120 -11.32 -9.91 -5.57
C PRO A 120 -12.81 -10.18 -5.36
N ALA A 121 -13.18 -11.47 -5.32
CA ALA A 121 -14.55 -11.88 -5.02
C ALA A 121 -14.92 -11.64 -3.55
N HIS A 122 -13.94 -11.76 -2.66
CA HIS A 122 -14.13 -11.65 -1.22
C HIS A 122 -12.99 -10.85 -0.58
N ARG A 123 -13.31 -10.13 0.49
CA ARG A 123 -12.39 -9.44 1.40
C ARG A 123 -12.73 -9.89 2.81
N GLU A 124 -11.72 -10.04 3.65
CA GLU A 124 -11.86 -10.35 5.07
C GLU A 124 -10.97 -9.43 5.88
N CYS A 125 -11.51 -8.94 6.99
CA CYS A 125 -10.80 -8.13 7.97
C CYS A 125 -10.94 -8.76 9.35
N ARG A 126 -9.82 -8.91 10.05
CA ARG A 126 -9.80 -9.41 11.43
C ARG A 126 -8.95 -8.52 12.31
N ALA A 127 -9.28 -8.51 13.59
CA ALA A 127 -8.53 -7.81 14.62
C ALA A 127 -8.23 -8.74 15.80
N TYR A 128 -7.07 -8.53 16.41
CA TYR A 128 -6.60 -9.29 17.57
C TYR A 128 -6.15 -8.33 18.66
N ALA A 129 -6.48 -8.63 19.92
CA ALA A 129 -6.00 -7.91 21.09
C ALA A 129 -4.94 -8.72 21.84
N PHE A 130 -4.00 -7.99 22.44
CA PHE A 130 -2.91 -8.50 23.26
C PHE A 130 -2.82 -7.67 24.53
N ALA A 131 -2.64 -8.31 25.68
CA ALA A 131 -2.52 -7.61 26.95
C ALA A 131 -1.17 -6.88 27.11
N GLN A 132 -0.11 -7.37 26.45
CA GLN A 132 1.23 -6.81 26.57
C GLN A 132 1.82 -6.47 25.19
N GLU A 133 2.58 -5.39 25.14
CA GLU A 133 3.29 -4.94 23.93
C GLU A 133 4.23 -6.02 23.37
N ARG A 134 4.94 -6.74 24.26
CA ARG A 134 5.88 -7.80 23.88
C ARG A 134 5.21 -8.94 23.09
N ASP A 135 3.94 -9.21 23.39
CA ASP A 135 3.19 -10.33 22.82
C ASP A 135 2.71 -9.96 21.40
N LEU A 136 2.21 -8.73 21.24
CA LEU A 136 1.92 -8.15 19.92
C LEU A 136 3.19 -8.11 19.04
N GLU A 137 4.31 -7.62 19.58
CA GLU A 137 5.57 -7.62 18.82
C GLU A 137 6.02 -9.03 18.42
N ALA A 138 5.87 -10.02 19.30
CA ALA A 138 6.21 -11.40 19.00
C ALA A 138 5.32 -11.99 17.90
N PHE A 139 4.04 -11.62 17.88
CA PHE A 139 3.10 -11.94 16.81
C PHE A 139 3.50 -11.29 15.49
N GLU A 140 3.74 -9.98 15.46
CA GLU A 140 4.18 -9.26 14.25
C GLU A 140 5.51 -9.81 13.69
N LYS A 141 6.47 -10.13 14.57
CA LYS A 141 7.73 -10.78 14.18
C LYS A 141 7.49 -12.16 13.58
N SER A 142 6.49 -12.91 14.05
CA SER A 142 6.13 -14.21 13.49
C SER A 142 5.57 -14.08 12.08
N LEU A 143 4.72 -13.07 11.83
CA LEU A 143 4.20 -12.76 10.48
C LEU A 143 5.32 -12.44 9.49
N LEU A 144 6.33 -11.68 9.91
CA LEU A 144 7.49 -11.35 9.07
C LEU A 144 8.30 -12.59 8.67
N LYS A 145 8.44 -13.57 9.58
CA LYS A 145 9.16 -14.83 9.30
C LYS A 145 8.46 -15.69 8.27
N LEU A 146 7.13 -15.67 8.27
CA LEU A 146 6.30 -16.41 7.31
C LEU A 146 6.27 -15.77 5.91
N ARG A 147 6.78 -14.53 5.77
CA ARG A 147 6.75 -13.76 4.51
C ARG A 147 5.36 -13.69 3.88
N TRP A 148 4.37 -13.61 4.74
CA TRP A 148 2.99 -13.62 4.31
C TRP A 148 2.62 -12.27 3.69
N PRO A 149 2.18 -12.23 2.42
CA PRO A 149 1.77 -11.00 1.76
C PRO A 149 0.36 -10.58 2.23
N LEU A 150 0.25 -10.08 3.47
CA LEU A 150 -0.99 -9.47 3.96
C LEU A 150 -1.12 -8.06 3.37
N PRO A 151 -2.11 -7.79 2.51
CA PRO A 151 -2.20 -6.52 1.80
C PRO A 151 -2.24 -5.30 2.73
N LEU A 152 -3.00 -5.38 3.82
CA LEU A 152 -3.13 -4.28 4.77
C LEU A 152 -3.03 -4.78 6.21
N ARG A 153 -2.23 -4.06 7.00
CA ARG A 153 -2.09 -4.29 8.44
C ARG A 153 -1.78 -2.98 9.16
N ALA A 154 -2.30 -2.82 10.36
CA ALA A 154 -1.94 -1.73 11.25
C ALA A 154 -2.23 -2.10 12.70
N ARG A 155 -1.49 -1.48 13.61
CA ARG A 155 -1.92 -1.41 15.01
C ARG A 155 -3.13 -0.48 15.13
N LEU A 156 -4.05 -0.73 16.03
CA LEU A 156 -5.21 0.13 16.24
C LEU A 156 -5.08 0.89 17.56
N ALA A 157 -5.45 2.17 17.57
CA ALA A 157 -5.60 2.93 18.80
C ALA A 157 -6.80 2.38 19.60
N SER A 158 -6.59 2.11 20.89
CA SER A 158 -7.57 1.41 21.71
C SER A 158 -8.91 2.14 21.78
N GLU A 159 -8.92 3.48 21.83
CA GLU A 159 -10.15 4.29 21.87
C GLU A 159 -11.02 4.11 20.62
N GLU A 160 -10.41 4.18 19.43
CA GLU A 160 -11.12 4.05 18.15
C GLU A 160 -11.57 2.61 17.92
N ALA A 161 -10.69 1.66 18.23
CA ALA A 161 -10.98 0.25 18.09
C ALA A 161 -12.10 -0.20 19.02
N MET A 162 -12.19 0.34 20.24
CA MET A 162 -13.32 0.09 21.14
C MET A 162 -14.66 0.60 20.60
N GLN A 163 -14.70 1.48 19.59
CA GLN A 163 -15.98 1.91 18.97
C GLN A 163 -16.53 0.87 17.97
N VAL A 164 -15.65 0.01 17.45
CA VAL A 164 -15.96 -0.98 16.41
C VAL A 164 -15.95 -2.41 16.95
N LEU A 165 -15.00 -2.71 17.85
CA LEU A 165 -14.68 -4.05 18.30
C LEU A 165 -15.17 -4.32 19.72
N GLU A 166 -15.67 -5.54 19.94
CA GLU A 166 -16.18 -6.01 21.21
C GLU A 166 -15.06 -6.53 22.12
N GLY A 167 -15.26 -6.38 23.43
CA GLY A 167 -14.39 -6.96 24.44
C GLY A 167 -13.00 -6.33 24.52
N MET A 168 -12.74 -5.20 23.87
CA MET A 168 -11.48 -4.47 23.97
C MET A 168 -11.47 -3.53 25.20
N SER A 169 -10.31 -3.40 25.84
CA SER A 169 -10.02 -2.43 26.89
C SER A 169 -8.98 -1.39 26.44
N LEU A 170 -8.89 -0.25 27.14
CA LEU A 170 -7.87 0.77 26.88
C LEU A 170 -6.43 0.29 27.14
N LEU A 171 -6.27 -0.77 27.93
CA LEU A 171 -4.97 -1.35 28.23
C LEU A 171 -4.50 -2.33 27.15
N ASP A 172 -5.42 -2.85 26.34
CA ASP A 172 -5.08 -3.77 25.27
C ASP A 172 -4.28 -3.07 24.16
N ARG A 173 -3.45 -3.87 23.48
CA ARG A 173 -2.83 -3.53 22.21
C ARG A 173 -3.54 -4.29 21.12
N ALA A 174 -3.92 -3.61 20.05
CA ALA A 174 -4.67 -4.24 18.98
C ALA A 174 -3.93 -4.13 17.65
N ALA A 175 -4.06 -5.16 16.84
CA ALA A 175 -3.64 -5.15 15.44
C ALA A 175 -4.76 -5.71 14.58
N ALA A 176 -5.00 -5.04 13.45
CA ALA A 176 -5.97 -5.48 12.46
C ALA A 176 -5.32 -5.70 11.10
N PHE A 177 -5.95 -6.57 10.33
CA PHE A 177 -5.46 -7.12 9.08
C PHE A 177 -6.62 -7.17 8.10
N SER A 178 -6.33 -6.88 6.83
CA SER A 178 -7.28 -7.01 5.73
C SER A 178 -6.59 -7.67 4.54
N TRP A 179 -7.24 -8.69 3.99
CA TRP A 179 -6.79 -9.46 2.84
C TRP A 179 -7.98 -9.83 1.94
N TRP A 180 -7.68 -10.17 0.69
CA TRP A 180 -8.72 -10.44 -0.30
C TRP A 180 -8.24 -11.44 -1.34
N GLY A 181 -9.17 -12.22 -1.89
CA GLY A 181 -8.86 -13.28 -2.83
C GLY A 181 -9.97 -14.33 -2.95
N PRO A 182 -9.64 -15.55 -3.43
CA PRO A 182 -10.55 -16.68 -3.39
C PRO A 182 -10.92 -17.06 -1.96
N GLU A 183 -12.19 -17.44 -1.74
CA GLU A 183 -12.74 -17.75 -0.40
C GLU A 183 -11.91 -18.81 0.34
N SER A 184 -11.49 -19.87 -0.34
CA SER A 184 -10.70 -20.94 0.27
C SER A 184 -9.35 -20.46 0.81
N TRP A 185 -8.70 -19.52 0.10
CA TRP A 185 -7.45 -18.94 0.55
C TRP A 185 -7.67 -18.06 1.77
N MET A 186 -8.72 -17.23 1.73
CA MET A 186 -9.05 -16.30 2.80
C MET A 186 -9.34 -17.04 4.11
N ARG A 187 -10.12 -18.12 4.05
CA ARG A 187 -10.42 -18.93 5.23
C ARG A 187 -9.16 -19.51 5.86
N SER A 188 -8.29 -20.15 5.07
CA SER A 188 -7.02 -20.69 5.58
C SER A 188 -6.12 -19.60 6.14
N TYR A 189 -6.16 -18.41 5.54
CA TYR A 189 -5.43 -17.24 5.98
C TYR A 189 -5.97 -16.72 7.33
N GLY A 190 -7.28 -16.68 7.50
CA GLY A 190 -7.92 -16.33 8.76
C GLY A 190 -7.57 -17.30 9.89
N GLU A 191 -7.70 -18.60 9.63
CA GLU A 191 -7.41 -19.69 10.59
C GLU A 191 -5.94 -19.63 11.05
N ALA A 192 -4.99 -19.51 10.13
CA ALA A 192 -3.57 -19.44 10.51
C ALA A 192 -3.19 -18.14 11.24
N LEU A 193 -3.84 -17.01 10.94
CA LEU A 193 -3.64 -15.78 11.71
C LEU A 193 -4.15 -15.93 13.14
N GLU A 194 -5.28 -16.59 13.32
CA GLU A 194 -5.88 -16.84 14.61
C GLU A 194 -5.02 -17.77 15.47
N ASP A 195 -4.54 -18.88 14.90
CA ASP A 195 -3.61 -19.80 15.56
C ASP A 195 -2.32 -19.10 16.00
N LEU A 196 -1.77 -18.23 15.14
CA LEU A 196 -0.58 -17.44 15.46
C LEU A 196 -0.85 -16.43 16.57
N ALA A 197 -2.00 -15.77 16.57
CA ALA A 197 -2.37 -14.83 17.62
C ALA A 197 -2.53 -15.57 18.95
N LEU A 198 -3.28 -16.67 18.98
CA LEU A 198 -3.47 -17.51 20.17
C LEU A 198 -2.13 -18.03 20.71
N GLY A 199 -1.24 -18.51 19.84
CA GLY A 199 0.11 -18.95 20.21
C GLY A 199 1.02 -17.85 20.76
N LYS A 200 0.58 -16.58 20.70
CA LYS A 200 1.25 -15.40 21.26
C LYS A 200 0.38 -14.67 22.28
N GLN A 201 -0.53 -15.37 22.97
CA GLN A 201 -1.43 -14.80 24.00
C GLN A 201 -2.38 -13.71 23.46
N GLY A 202 -2.56 -13.66 22.15
CA GLY A 202 -3.56 -12.83 21.50
C GLY A 202 -4.92 -13.50 21.52
N ARG A 203 -5.96 -12.68 21.38
CA ARG A 203 -7.35 -13.14 21.23
C ARG A 203 -8.01 -12.45 20.05
N ALA A 204 -8.81 -13.19 19.31
CA ALA A 204 -9.65 -12.63 18.26
C ALA A 204 -10.69 -11.68 18.85
N LEU A 205 -10.99 -10.62 18.11
CA LEU A 205 -11.98 -9.62 18.49
C LEU A 205 -13.21 -9.74 17.59
N GLY A 206 -14.38 -9.81 18.22
CA GLY A 206 -15.66 -9.69 17.53
C GLY A 206 -16.03 -8.23 17.26
N PHE A 207 -17.10 -8.05 16.51
CA PHE A 207 -17.68 -6.73 16.25
C PHE A 207 -18.70 -6.35 17.31
N LYS A 208 -18.77 -5.06 17.67
CA LYS A 208 -19.88 -4.56 18.46
C LYS A 208 -21.20 -4.66 17.68
N SER A 209 -22.31 -4.71 18.42
CA SER A 209 -23.65 -4.67 17.82
C SER A 209 -23.80 -3.48 16.87
N GLY A 210 -24.24 -3.75 15.63
CA GLY A 210 -24.42 -2.74 14.58
C GLY A 210 -23.14 -2.31 13.86
N ARG A 211 -22.01 -3.00 14.11
CA ARG A 211 -20.74 -2.81 13.40
C ARG A 211 -20.43 -4.03 12.55
N ASP A 212 -19.64 -3.82 11.51
CA ASP A 212 -19.25 -4.86 10.58
C ASP A 212 -17.79 -4.74 10.12
N GLU A 213 -17.44 -5.59 9.16
CA GLU A 213 -16.12 -5.62 8.55
C GLU A 213 -15.76 -4.33 7.80
N THR A 214 -16.75 -3.63 7.25
CA THR A 214 -16.57 -2.35 6.54
C THR A 214 -16.10 -1.26 7.49
N ASP A 215 -16.68 -1.20 8.70
CA ASP A 215 -16.23 -0.29 9.76
C ASP A 215 -14.76 -0.56 10.13
N LEU A 216 -14.38 -1.83 10.23
CA LEU A 216 -13.00 -2.22 10.55
C LEU A 216 -12.03 -1.94 9.41
N ASP A 217 -12.38 -2.21 8.15
CA ASP A 217 -11.53 -1.87 6.98
C ASP A 217 -11.27 -0.36 6.93
N ALA A 218 -12.30 0.47 7.18
CA ALA A 218 -12.18 1.92 7.24
C ALA A 218 -11.25 2.38 8.38
N LEU A 219 -11.44 1.83 9.59
CA LEU A 219 -10.56 2.11 10.73
C LEU A 219 -9.11 1.70 10.45
N LEU A 220 -8.93 0.49 9.92
CA LEU A 220 -7.63 -0.09 9.60
C LEU A 220 -6.88 0.76 8.55
N ARG A 221 -7.56 1.23 7.49
CA ARG A 221 -6.96 2.12 6.49
C ARG A 221 -6.46 3.41 7.12
N ARG A 222 -7.28 4.07 7.96
CA ARG A 222 -6.87 5.31 8.65
C ARG A 222 -5.65 5.07 9.55
N ALA A 223 -5.68 4.01 10.34
CA ALA A 223 -4.56 3.66 11.23
C ALA A 223 -3.28 3.35 10.44
N ALA A 224 -3.39 2.65 9.31
CA ALA A 224 -2.26 2.35 8.44
C ALA A 224 -1.67 3.61 7.78
N ILE A 225 -2.50 4.55 7.34
CA ILE A 225 -2.07 5.84 6.79
C ILE A 225 -1.32 6.64 7.86
N ALA A 226 -1.92 6.82 9.04
CA ALA A 226 -1.31 7.56 10.14
C ALA A 226 0.05 6.96 10.56
N GLN A 227 0.16 5.64 10.64
CA GLN A 227 1.43 4.96 10.94
C GLN A 227 2.47 5.11 9.83
N ALA A 228 2.06 5.19 8.57
CA ALA A 228 2.97 5.44 7.46
C ALA A 228 3.54 6.86 7.51
N GLU A 229 2.71 7.86 7.85
CA GLU A 229 3.13 9.24 8.05
C GLU A 229 4.08 9.37 9.25
N GLU A 230 3.71 8.82 10.41
CA GLU A 230 4.56 8.80 11.62
C GLU A 230 5.92 8.17 11.33
N ARG A 231 5.95 7.04 10.61
CA ARG A 231 7.21 6.39 10.21
C ARG A 231 8.06 7.27 9.31
N SER A 232 7.45 8.02 8.40
CA SER A 232 8.15 8.97 7.52
C SER A 232 8.78 10.10 8.34
N GLU A 233 8.00 10.70 9.25
CA GLU A 233 8.47 11.77 10.14
C GLU A 233 9.58 11.31 11.07
N ARG A 234 9.43 10.12 11.68
CA ARG A 234 10.45 9.53 12.55
C ARG A 234 11.77 9.32 11.80
N ARG A 235 11.72 8.80 10.57
CA ARG A 235 12.92 8.64 9.73
C ARG A 235 13.59 9.98 9.45
N LEU A 236 12.82 11.04 9.19
CA LEU A 236 13.38 12.38 8.99
C LEU A 236 14.09 12.89 10.25
N GLN A 237 13.56 12.61 11.44
CA GLN A 237 14.18 13.02 12.70
C GLN A 237 15.48 12.26 12.99
N GLU A 238 15.58 11.00 12.55
CA GLU A 238 16.74 10.12 12.67
C GLU A 238 17.86 10.45 11.65
N LEU A 239 17.60 11.31 10.66
CA LEU A 239 18.61 11.70 9.68
C LEU A 239 19.75 12.51 10.32
N PRO A 240 20.98 12.43 9.75
CA PRO A 240 22.07 13.33 10.12
C PRO A 240 21.66 14.80 10.01
N GLU A 241 22.23 15.66 10.84
CA GLU A 241 21.90 17.09 10.88
C GLU A 241 21.99 17.78 9.51
N SER A 242 23.03 17.46 8.73
CA SER A 242 23.20 17.97 7.36
C SER A 242 22.02 17.65 6.44
N HIS A 243 21.44 16.46 6.60
CA HIS A 243 20.30 16.01 5.80
C HIS A 243 18.99 16.60 6.32
N ARG A 244 18.85 16.81 7.64
CA ARG A 244 17.70 17.50 8.22
C ARG A 244 17.64 18.96 7.79
N ALA A 245 18.78 19.67 7.82
CA ALA A 245 18.88 21.04 7.34
C ALA A 245 18.50 21.16 5.86
N LEU A 246 18.96 20.24 5.01
CA LEU A 246 18.58 20.19 3.60
C LEU A 246 17.08 19.90 3.42
N ALA A 247 16.52 18.96 4.19
CA ALA A 247 15.10 18.63 4.12
C ALA A 247 14.20 19.81 4.53
N SER A 248 14.58 20.57 5.56
CA SER A 248 13.88 21.81 5.96
C SER A 248 13.96 22.88 4.88
N PHE A 249 15.16 23.11 4.33
CA PHE A 249 15.35 24.05 3.22
C PHE A 249 14.46 23.72 2.00
N LEU A 250 14.37 22.44 1.63
CA LEU A 250 13.52 22.00 0.52
C LEU A 250 12.02 22.13 0.81
N LYS A 251 11.60 22.02 2.08
CA LYS A 251 10.19 22.25 2.47
C LYS A 251 9.81 23.73 2.46
N GLU A 252 10.75 24.64 2.70
CA GLU A 252 10.52 26.08 2.70
C GLU A 252 10.59 26.70 1.30
N GLY A 253 11.27 26.04 0.35
CA GLY A 253 11.46 26.51 -1.02
C GLY A 253 10.48 25.94 -2.07
N ALA A 254 9.54 25.07 -1.67
CA ALA A 254 8.51 24.47 -2.52
C ALA A 254 7.13 24.99 -2.13
#